data_AF-A0A1L6ZD74-F1
#
_entry.id   AF-A0A1L6ZD74-F1
#
_cell.length_a   1.000
_cell.length_b   1.000
_cell.length_c   1.000
_cell.angle_alpha   90.00
_cell.angle_beta   90.00
_cell.angle_gamma   90.00
#
_symmetry.space_group_name_H-M   'P 1'
#
loop_
_entity.id
_entity.type
_entity.pdbx_description
1 polymer ?
#
loop_
_entity_poly.entity_id
_entity_poly.type
_entity_poly.pdbx_seq_one_letter_code
_entity_poly.pdbx_strand_id
1 'polypeptide(L)'
;MSNNNPTRVVTGEARLSYVNLLSPRARHDGGEEKYSVTLLIPKTDVNTKQRLDAAIEAAKLQGKEKKWNGVVPPMVAIPIYDGDGVKPSDGLPFGAECKGHWVLSASSKVDQPPKIVDINLNPIVDPTEVYSGMYGRVAVNFAPYAAQGKKGIGCYLSTNVQKTRDGEPLGAAAPAATDDFGGAPQPSYGQQQNYGQPQQGAQYQQPHPGQYQTPQPGYAAPQQQPGQMQQPGQVQQQFDPITGQPIGGVYGQ
;
A
#
# COMPACT_ATOMS: atom_id res chain seq x y z
N MET A 1 -30.20 -17.95 -7.85
CA MET A 1 -29.50 -19.24 -8.03
C MET A 1 -28.23 -19.20 -7.20
N SER A 2 -28.23 -19.85 -6.03
CA SER A 2 -27.02 -19.99 -5.23
C SER A 2 -26.06 -20.91 -5.99
N ASN A 3 -24.92 -20.38 -6.44
CA ASN A 3 -23.83 -21.21 -6.96
C ASN A 3 -23.42 -22.17 -5.83
N ASN A 4 -23.89 -23.41 -5.89
CA ASN A 4 -23.68 -24.45 -4.87
C ASN A 4 -22.27 -25.06 -4.98
N ASN A 5 -21.26 -24.24 -5.27
CA ASN A 5 -19.88 -24.67 -5.23
C ASN A 5 -19.36 -24.44 -3.80
N PRO A 6 -19.14 -25.51 -3.00
CA PRO A 6 -18.79 -25.39 -1.59
C PRO A 6 -17.43 -24.73 -1.36
N THR A 7 -16.57 -24.62 -2.38
CA THR A 7 -15.26 -23.97 -2.27
C THR A 7 -15.26 -22.52 -2.78
N ARG A 8 -16.40 -22.01 -3.24
CA ARG A 8 -16.53 -20.64 -3.75
C ARG A 8 -17.21 -19.74 -2.72
N VAL A 9 -16.59 -18.60 -2.44
CA VAL A 9 -17.08 -17.59 -1.49
C VAL A 9 -17.08 -16.22 -2.16
N VAL A 10 -18.17 -15.47 -2.00
CA VAL A 10 -18.16 -14.02 -2.26
C VAL A 10 -17.96 -13.34 -0.92
N THR A 11 -16.90 -12.55 -0.76
CA THR A 11 -16.62 -11.88 0.52
C THR A 11 -17.69 -10.84 0.87
N GLY A 12 -17.74 -10.44 2.14
CA GLY A 12 -18.27 -9.12 2.51
C GLY A 12 -17.42 -7.99 1.92
N GLU A 13 -17.67 -6.76 2.36
CA GLU A 13 -16.82 -5.64 1.98
C GLU A 13 -15.42 -5.81 2.60
N ALA A 14 -14.40 -5.78 1.75
CA ALA A 14 -13.00 -5.87 2.12
C ALA A 14 -12.25 -4.67 1.53
N ARG A 15 -11.18 -4.23 2.20
CA ARG A 15 -10.23 -3.28 1.60
C ARG A 15 -9.29 -4.05 0.68
N LEU A 16 -9.08 -3.53 -0.52
CA LEU A 16 -8.25 -4.20 -1.52
C LEU A 16 -6.84 -3.59 -1.53
N SER A 17 -5.83 -4.45 -1.53
CA SER A 17 -4.41 -4.08 -1.56
C SER A 17 -3.70 -4.85 -2.67
N TYR A 18 -2.58 -4.33 -3.18
CA TYR A 18 -1.83 -4.92 -4.30
C TYR A 18 -2.75 -5.31 -5.48
N VAL A 19 -3.59 -4.37 -5.90
CA VAL A 19 -4.59 -4.55 -6.96
C VAL A 19 -3.91 -4.62 -8.32
N ASN A 20 -3.89 -5.81 -8.92
CA ASN A 20 -3.46 -6.09 -10.28
C ASN A 20 -4.63 -6.75 -11.04
N LEU A 21 -5.77 -6.05 -11.09
CA LEU A 21 -7.01 -6.58 -11.67
C LEU A 21 -7.20 -6.18 -13.15
N LEU A 22 -6.65 -5.04 -13.56
CA LEU A 22 -6.72 -4.53 -14.94
C LEU A 22 -5.58 -5.03 -15.82
N SER A 23 -4.41 -5.27 -15.22
CA SER A 23 -3.25 -5.80 -15.92
C SER A 23 -2.58 -6.85 -15.04
N PRO A 24 -2.26 -8.03 -15.59
CA PRO A 24 -1.61 -9.08 -14.84
C PRO A 24 -0.16 -8.66 -14.53
N ARG A 25 0.39 -9.17 -13.43
CA ARG A 25 1.77 -8.88 -13.03
C ARG A 25 2.45 -10.16 -12.60
N ALA A 26 3.72 -10.31 -12.96
CA ALA A 26 4.57 -11.35 -12.37
C ALA A 26 4.79 -11.06 -10.88
N ARG A 27 4.95 -12.12 -10.08
CA ARG A 27 5.35 -11.93 -8.69
C ARG A 27 6.81 -11.46 -8.63
N HIS A 28 7.21 -10.88 -7.50
CA HIS A 28 8.56 -10.33 -7.32
C HIS A 28 9.66 -11.39 -7.49
N ASP A 29 9.37 -12.64 -7.15
CA ASP A 29 10.24 -13.81 -7.35
C ASP A 29 10.22 -14.37 -8.78
N GLY A 30 9.57 -13.66 -9.71
CA GLY A 30 9.38 -14.05 -11.10
C GLY A 30 8.15 -14.95 -11.32
N GLY A 31 8.12 -15.61 -12.48
CA GLY A 31 7.06 -16.54 -12.87
C GLY A 31 5.98 -15.94 -13.76
N GLU A 32 4.92 -16.73 -13.96
CA GLU A 32 3.79 -16.39 -14.84
C GLU A 32 3.04 -15.15 -14.33
N GLU A 33 2.76 -14.22 -15.23
CA GLU A 33 1.93 -13.05 -14.95
C GLU A 33 0.51 -13.47 -14.57
N LYS A 34 -0.03 -12.86 -13.51
CA LYS A 34 -1.37 -13.18 -13.03
C LYS A 34 -2.12 -11.93 -12.65
N TYR A 35 -3.43 -11.95 -12.86
CA TYR A 35 -4.30 -11.02 -12.16
C TYR A 35 -4.28 -11.39 -10.69
N SER A 36 -4.19 -10.39 -9.83
CA SER A 36 -4.12 -10.64 -8.39
C SER A 36 -4.65 -9.49 -7.58
N VAL A 37 -5.09 -9.81 -6.36
CA VAL A 37 -5.47 -8.83 -5.35
C VAL A 37 -5.28 -9.46 -3.98
N THR A 38 -4.85 -8.63 -3.03
CA THR A 38 -4.85 -8.97 -1.60
C THR A 38 -6.08 -8.36 -0.96
N LEU A 39 -6.85 -9.20 -0.28
CA LEU A 39 -8.06 -8.84 0.41
C LEU A 39 -7.74 -8.65 1.89
N LEU A 40 -8.12 -7.50 2.43
CA LEU A 40 -8.07 -7.18 3.84
C LEU A 40 -9.51 -7.25 4.36
N ILE A 41 -9.87 -8.38 4.97
CA ILE A 41 -11.22 -8.63 5.49
C ILE A 41 -11.23 -8.25 6.97
N PRO A 42 -12.06 -7.28 7.42
CA PRO A 42 -12.10 -6.90 8.82
C PRO A 42 -12.37 -8.12 9.72
N LYS A 43 -11.65 -8.25 10.84
CA LYS A 43 -11.89 -9.33 11.81
C LYS A 43 -13.30 -9.30 12.41
N THR A 44 -13.97 -8.14 12.35
CA THR A 44 -15.37 -7.96 12.73
C THR A 44 -16.35 -8.66 11.78
N ASP A 45 -15.97 -8.94 10.52
CA ASP A 45 -16.79 -9.73 9.58
C ASP A 45 -16.61 -11.23 9.81
N VAL A 46 -17.15 -11.67 10.95
CA VAL A 46 -17.14 -13.08 11.37
C VAL A 46 -17.89 -13.98 10.38
N ASN A 47 -18.92 -13.45 9.71
CA ASN A 47 -19.73 -14.20 8.75
C ASN A 47 -18.94 -14.55 7.49
N THR A 48 -18.15 -13.61 6.95
CA THR A 48 -17.26 -13.91 5.84
C THR A 48 -16.17 -14.88 6.28
N LYS A 49 -15.55 -14.67 7.45
CA LYS A 49 -14.52 -15.59 7.96
C LYS A 49 -15.01 -17.04 8.06
N GLN A 50 -16.19 -17.26 8.65
CA GLN A 50 -16.80 -18.58 8.76
C GLN A 50 -17.03 -19.25 7.40
N ARG A 51 -17.51 -18.49 6.41
CA ARG A 51 -17.71 -19.01 5.05
C ARG A 51 -16.39 -19.37 4.36
N LEU A 52 -15.34 -18.58 4.56
CA LEU A 52 -14.01 -18.89 4.04
C LEU A 52 -13.43 -20.16 4.67
N ASP A 53 -13.59 -20.32 5.99
CA ASP A 53 -13.14 -21.52 6.70
C ASP A 53 -13.87 -22.77 6.22
N ALA A 54 -15.21 -22.69 6.08
CA ALA A 54 -16.01 -23.79 5.54
C ALA A 54 -15.58 -24.16 4.10
N ALA A 55 -15.26 -23.17 3.28
CA ALA A 55 -14.78 -23.38 1.92
C ALA A 55 -13.37 -24.02 1.86
N ILE A 56 -12.49 -23.69 2.82
CA ILE A 56 -11.18 -24.34 2.98
C ILE A 56 -11.36 -25.80 3.39
N GLU A 57 -12.25 -26.11 4.33
CA GLU A 57 -12.54 -27.49 4.72
C GLU A 57 -13.10 -28.30 3.54
N ALA A 58 -14.03 -27.72 2.77
CA ALA A 58 -14.51 -28.34 1.54
C ALA A 58 -13.37 -28.58 0.53
N ALA A 59 -12.43 -27.63 0.40
CA ALA A 59 -11.28 -27.77 -0.48
C ALA A 59 -10.28 -28.85 0.01
N LYS A 60 -10.14 -29.04 1.33
CA LYS A 60 -9.35 -30.14 1.90
C LYS A 60 -9.94 -31.51 1.56
N LEU A 61 -11.28 -31.65 1.61
CA LEU A 61 -11.96 -32.87 1.20
C LEU A 61 -11.73 -33.16 -0.29
N GLN A 62 -11.87 -32.15 -1.15
CA GLN A 62 -11.51 -32.29 -2.57
C GLN A 62 -10.03 -32.65 -2.76
N GLY A 63 -9.15 -32.10 -1.93
CA GLY A 63 -7.71 -32.38 -1.95
C GLY A 63 -7.39 -33.83 -1.62
N LYS A 64 -8.04 -34.37 -0.57
CA LYS A 64 -7.96 -35.78 -0.20
C LYS A 64 -8.23 -36.69 -1.38
N GLU A 65 -9.33 -36.44 -2.09
CA GLU A 65 -9.79 -37.27 -3.21
C GLU A 65 -8.94 -37.10 -4.47
N LYS A 66 -8.60 -35.86 -4.83
CA LYS A 66 -8.12 -35.53 -6.19
C LYS A 66 -6.63 -35.20 -6.27
N LYS A 67 -5.96 -34.86 -5.16
CA LYS A 67 -4.59 -34.31 -5.17
C LYS A 67 -3.63 -34.98 -4.19
N TRP A 68 -4.13 -35.57 -3.11
CA TRP A 68 -3.29 -36.04 -1.99
C TRP A 68 -3.38 -37.54 -1.73
N ASN A 69 -3.80 -38.32 -2.73
CA ASN A 69 -3.81 -39.79 -2.71
C ASN A 69 -4.61 -40.38 -1.53
N GLY A 70 -5.78 -39.81 -1.25
CA GLY A 70 -6.70 -40.31 -0.21
C GLY A 70 -6.39 -39.84 1.21
N VAL A 71 -5.29 -39.10 1.44
CA VAL A 71 -4.87 -38.66 2.78
C VAL A 71 -4.67 -37.15 2.83
N VAL A 72 -5.36 -36.49 3.76
CA VAL A 72 -5.14 -35.05 4.02
C VAL A 72 -3.80 -34.90 4.76
N PRO A 73 -2.89 -34.02 4.30
CA PRO A 73 -1.63 -33.75 5.01
C PRO A 73 -1.87 -33.34 6.47
N PRO A 74 -1.03 -33.76 7.43
CA PRO A 74 -1.17 -33.38 8.84
C PRO A 74 -1.15 -31.86 9.06
N MET A 75 -0.33 -31.17 8.25
CA MET A 75 -0.29 -29.72 8.20
C MET A 75 -0.63 -29.28 6.78
N VAL A 76 -1.76 -28.58 6.64
CA VAL A 76 -2.22 -28.04 5.35
C VAL A 76 -1.92 -26.54 5.35
N ALA A 77 -1.11 -26.08 4.40
CA ALA A 77 -0.94 -24.65 4.18
C ALA A 77 -2.28 -24.05 3.73
N ILE A 78 -2.77 -23.05 4.47
CA ILE A 78 -4.01 -22.34 4.17
C ILE A 78 -3.70 -20.89 3.77
N PRO A 79 -4.49 -20.29 2.86
CA PRO A 79 -4.18 -18.99 2.28
C PRO A 79 -4.83 -17.83 3.04
N ILE A 80 -5.08 -17.97 4.36
CA ILE A 80 -5.64 -16.92 5.21
C ILE A 80 -4.66 -16.67 6.35
N TYR A 81 -4.26 -15.42 6.51
CA TYR A 81 -3.25 -14.98 7.46
C TYR A 81 -3.83 -13.94 8.42
N ASP A 82 -3.24 -13.88 9.61
CA ASP A 82 -3.54 -12.83 10.59
C ASP A 82 -2.72 -11.58 10.29
N GLY A 83 -3.38 -10.49 9.88
CA GLY A 83 -2.73 -9.20 9.60
C GLY A 83 -2.16 -8.50 10.83
N ASP A 84 -2.53 -8.91 12.04
CA ASP A 84 -1.89 -8.43 13.27
C ASP A 84 -0.55 -9.14 13.55
N GLY A 85 -0.33 -10.29 12.93
CA GLY A 85 0.87 -11.11 13.08
C GLY A 85 1.97 -10.82 12.07
N VAL A 86 2.71 -11.87 11.72
CA VAL A 86 3.86 -11.85 10.81
C VAL A 86 3.56 -12.60 9.52
N LYS A 87 4.22 -12.19 8.43
CA LYS A 87 4.13 -12.86 7.14
C LYS A 87 4.83 -14.22 7.21
N PRO A 88 4.22 -15.31 6.70
CA PRO A 88 4.86 -16.62 6.67
C PRO A 88 6.10 -16.71 5.77
N SER A 89 6.28 -15.76 4.85
CA SER A 89 7.39 -15.77 3.88
C SER A 89 8.73 -15.39 4.51
N ASP A 90 8.74 -14.33 5.32
CA ASP A 90 9.97 -13.69 5.82
C ASP A 90 9.95 -13.44 7.34
N GLY A 91 8.84 -13.72 8.02
CA GLY A 91 8.68 -13.46 9.45
C GLY A 91 8.53 -11.98 9.80
N LEU A 92 8.48 -11.08 8.81
CA LEU A 92 8.30 -9.65 9.05
C LEU A 92 6.82 -9.34 9.31
N PRO A 93 6.50 -8.34 10.17
CA PRO A 93 5.13 -7.91 10.39
C PRO A 93 4.40 -7.58 9.08
N PHE A 94 3.09 -7.84 9.04
CA PHE A 94 2.26 -7.26 7.99
C PHE A 94 2.25 -5.72 8.09
N GLY A 95 1.96 -5.06 6.97
CA GLY A 95 1.88 -3.60 6.90
C GLY A 95 0.81 -3.03 7.83
N ALA A 96 0.90 -1.74 8.13
CA ALA A 96 -0.03 -1.07 9.05
C ALA A 96 -1.50 -1.19 8.58
N GLU A 97 -1.73 -1.21 7.27
CA GLU A 97 -3.03 -1.38 6.64
C GLU A 97 -3.68 -2.73 6.91
N CYS A 98 -2.88 -3.75 7.26
CA CYS A 98 -3.35 -5.11 7.55
C CYS A 98 -3.85 -5.30 8.99
N LYS A 99 -3.59 -4.36 9.90
CA LYS A 99 -3.97 -4.49 11.32
C LYS A 99 -5.48 -4.59 11.49
N GLY A 100 -5.94 -5.51 12.35
CA GLY A 100 -7.36 -5.80 12.56
C GLY A 100 -8.04 -6.55 11.40
N HIS A 101 -7.30 -7.04 10.41
CA HIS A 101 -7.84 -7.75 9.24
C HIS A 101 -7.30 -9.18 9.11
N TRP A 102 -8.12 -10.04 8.53
CA TRP A 102 -7.67 -11.27 7.87
C TRP A 102 -7.12 -10.93 6.49
N VAL A 103 -5.93 -11.44 6.18
CA VAL A 103 -5.22 -11.16 4.94
C VAL A 103 -5.18 -12.42 4.07
N LEU A 104 -5.62 -12.30 2.83
CA LEU A 104 -5.52 -13.38 1.83
C LEU A 104 -5.26 -12.80 0.45
N SER A 105 -4.44 -13.48 -0.35
CA SER A 105 -4.18 -13.09 -1.73
C SER A 105 -4.84 -14.06 -2.70
N ALA A 106 -5.64 -13.54 -3.62
CA ALA A 106 -6.30 -14.30 -4.66
C ALA A 106 -5.64 -13.98 -6.02
N SER A 107 -5.57 -14.97 -6.90
CA SER A 107 -5.05 -14.78 -8.26
C SER A 107 -5.82 -15.57 -9.32
N SER A 108 -5.85 -15.07 -10.55
CA SER A 108 -6.27 -15.82 -11.74
C SER A 108 -5.22 -15.68 -12.84
N LYS A 109 -5.25 -16.63 -13.78
CA LYS A 109 -4.38 -16.63 -14.95
C LYS A 109 -4.79 -15.56 -15.96
N VAL A 110 -3.90 -15.23 -16.88
CA VAL A 110 -4.12 -14.20 -17.92
C VAL A 110 -5.30 -14.55 -18.84
N ASP A 111 -5.55 -15.84 -19.08
CA ASP A 111 -6.67 -16.34 -19.91
C ASP A 111 -8.04 -16.27 -19.21
N GLN A 112 -8.06 -15.95 -17.91
CA GLN A 112 -9.26 -15.81 -17.09
C GLN A 112 -9.28 -14.45 -16.38
N PRO A 113 -9.38 -13.34 -17.13
CA PRO A 113 -9.42 -12.00 -16.55
C PRO A 113 -10.65 -11.81 -15.65
N PRO A 114 -10.50 -11.15 -14.49
CA PRO A 114 -11.63 -10.84 -13.63
C PRO A 114 -12.54 -9.80 -14.28
N LYS A 115 -13.85 -9.97 -14.11
CA LYS A 115 -14.87 -8.97 -14.40
C LYS A 115 -14.99 -8.01 -13.23
N ILE A 116 -14.81 -6.73 -13.49
CA ILE A 116 -14.83 -5.69 -12.48
C ILE A 116 -16.06 -4.83 -12.71
N VAL A 117 -16.91 -4.71 -11.69
CA VAL A 117 -18.19 -4.00 -11.76
C VAL A 117 -18.35 -3.02 -10.63
N ASP A 118 -19.21 -2.02 -10.82
CA ASP A 118 -19.63 -1.07 -9.80
C ASP A 118 -20.71 -1.65 -8.86
N ILE A 119 -21.20 -0.84 -7.93
CA ILE A 119 -22.27 -1.22 -6.99
C ILE A 119 -23.58 -1.62 -7.71
N ASN A 120 -23.81 -1.08 -8.92
CA ASN A 120 -24.98 -1.31 -9.76
C ASN A 120 -24.77 -2.46 -10.76
N LEU A 121 -23.64 -3.15 -10.70
CA LEU A 121 -23.23 -4.24 -11.58
C LEU A 121 -22.89 -3.82 -13.03
N ASN A 122 -22.65 -2.53 -13.28
CA ASN A 122 -22.13 -2.07 -14.55
C ASN A 122 -20.61 -2.33 -14.61
N PRO A 123 -20.07 -2.73 -15.77
CA PRO A 123 -18.62 -2.82 -15.96
C PRO A 123 -17.94 -1.47 -15.69
N ILE A 124 -16.87 -1.48 -14.89
CA ILE A 124 -16.04 -0.30 -14.68
C ILE A 124 -15.13 -0.13 -15.90
N VAL A 125 -15.25 1.00 -16.58
CA VAL A 125 -14.48 1.34 -17.79
C VAL A 125 -13.29 2.24 -17.51
N ASP A 126 -13.39 3.10 -16.49
CA ASP A 126 -12.33 4.01 -16.10
C ASP A 126 -11.30 3.23 -15.27
N PRO A 127 -10.04 3.09 -15.74
CA PRO A 127 -9.01 2.38 -15.00
C PRO A 127 -8.65 3.05 -13.68
N THR A 128 -8.88 4.37 -13.52
CA THR A 128 -8.57 5.10 -12.29
C THR A 128 -9.49 4.72 -11.13
N GLU A 129 -10.66 4.16 -11.43
CA GLU A 129 -11.61 3.67 -10.43
C GLU A 129 -11.14 2.39 -9.74
N VAL A 130 -10.15 1.68 -10.31
CA VAL A 130 -9.64 0.38 -9.82
C VAL A 130 -8.21 0.54 -9.31
N TYR A 131 -8.06 0.71 -8.00
CA TYR A 131 -6.77 1.00 -7.37
C TYR A 131 -6.60 0.29 -6.02
N SER A 132 -5.36 0.15 -5.57
CA SER A 132 -5.06 -0.35 -4.23
C SER A 132 -5.54 0.68 -3.19
N GLY A 133 -6.34 0.26 -2.23
CA GLY A 133 -6.97 1.13 -1.22
C GLY A 133 -8.49 1.21 -1.32
N MET A 134 -9.05 0.91 -2.50
CA MET A 134 -10.51 0.86 -2.70
C MET A 134 -11.16 -0.28 -1.91
N TYR A 135 -12.47 -0.18 -1.71
CA TYR A 135 -13.26 -1.22 -1.05
C TYR A 135 -14.11 -1.98 -2.05
N GLY A 136 -14.27 -3.28 -1.81
CA GLY A 136 -15.05 -4.12 -2.70
C GLY A 136 -15.38 -5.50 -2.14
N ARG A 137 -16.22 -6.21 -2.89
CA ARG A 137 -16.54 -7.62 -2.69
C ARG A 137 -15.88 -8.44 -3.78
N VAL A 138 -15.28 -9.55 -3.39
CA VAL A 138 -14.52 -10.39 -4.32
C VAL A 138 -15.05 -11.81 -4.27
N ALA A 139 -15.31 -12.38 -5.44
CA ALA A 139 -15.58 -13.80 -5.56
C ALA A 139 -14.27 -14.59 -5.61
N VAL A 140 -13.99 -15.35 -4.57
CA VAL A 140 -12.83 -16.24 -4.46
C VAL A 140 -13.25 -17.70 -4.53
N ASN A 141 -12.32 -18.55 -4.98
CA ASN A 141 -12.47 -20.00 -4.97
C ASN A 141 -11.23 -20.64 -4.36
N PHE A 142 -11.44 -21.62 -3.49
CA PHE A 142 -10.37 -22.40 -2.88
C PHE A 142 -10.17 -23.70 -3.65
N ALA A 143 -8.93 -24.08 -3.90
CA ALA A 143 -8.63 -25.37 -4.51
C ALA A 143 -7.35 -25.98 -3.92
N PRO A 144 -7.30 -27.31 -3.78
CA PRO A 144 -6.11 -28.00 -3.31
C PRO A 144 -5.01 -27.98 -4.37
N TYR A 145 -3.77 -27.80 -3.93
CA TYR A 145 -2.59 -27.94 -4.75
C TYR A 145 -1.62 -28.99 -4.18
N ALA A 146 -0.83 -29.56 -5.08
CA ALA A 146 0.35 -30.36 -4.79
C ALA A 146 1.37 -30.00 -5.87
N ALA A 147 2.35 -29.18 -5.52
CA ALA A 147 3.34 -28.65 -6.46
C ALA A 147 4.69 -28.50 -5.76
N GLN A 148 5.77 -28.92 -6.44
CA GLN A 148 7.15 -28.81 -5.93
C GLN A 148 7.31 -29.35 -4.49
N GLY A 149 6.69 -30.50 -4.20
CA GLY A 149 6.70 -31.11 -2.86
C GLY A 149 5.82 -30.44 -1.81
N LYS A 150 5.25 -29.26 -2.08
CA LYS A 150 4.34 -28.55 -1.18
C LYS A 150 2.88 -28.94 -1.47
N LYS A 151 2.11 -29.15 -0.41
CA LYS A 151 0.67 -29.42 -0.46
C LYS A 151 -0.07 -28.38 0.37
N GLY A 152 -1.22 -27.92 -0.11
CA GLY A 152 -1.98 -26.89 0.57
C GLY A 152 -3.23 -26.49 -0.19
N ILE A 153 -3.89 -25.44 0.29
CA ILE A 153 -5.03 -24.82 -0.37
C ILE A 153 -4.60 -23.48 -0.96
N GLY A 154 -4.86 -23.28 -2.24
CA GLY A 154 -4.69 -22.01 -2.92
C GLY A 154 -5.98 -21.20 -2.88
N CYS A 155 -5.85 -19.87 -2.89
CA CYS A 155 -6.96 -18.94 -3.09
C CYS A 155 -6.88 -18.36 -4.50
N TYR A 156 -7.95 -18.52 -5.27
CA TYR A 156 -8.03 -18.11 -6.65
C TYR A 156 -9.14 -17.07 -6.83
N LEU A 157 -8.88 -16.09 -7.69
CA LEU A 157 -9.95 -15.21 -8.18
C LEU A 157 -10.90 -16.09 -9.00
N SER A 158 -12.17 -16.12 -8.60
CA SER A 158 -13.17 -16.92 -9.30
C SER A 158 -13.49 -16.27 -10.65
N THR A 159 -14.02 -15.04 -10.62
CA THR A 159 -14.33 -14.30 -11.86
C THR A 159 -14.74 -12.86 -11.61
N ASN A 160 -15.34 -12.52 -10.46
CA ASN A 160 -16.01 -11.22 -10.29
C ASN A 160 -15.41 -10.44 -9.11
N VAL A 161 -15.20 -9.15 -9.34
CA VAL A 161 -14.88 -8.14 -8.33
C VAL A 161 -15.92 -7.02 -8.44
N GLN A 162 -16.53 -6.64 -7.33
CA GLN A 162 -17.45 -5.52 -7.26
C GLN A 162 -16.81 -4.42 -6.40
N LYS A 163 -16.57 -3.25 -6.98
CA LYS A 163 -16.21 -2.04 -6.22
C LYS A 163 -17.45 -1.59 -5.45
N THR A 164 -17.30 -1.33 -4.16
CA THR A 164 -18.41 -0.85 -3.31
C THR A 164 -18.29 0.64 -3.00
N ARG A 165 -17.07 1.13 -2.75
CA ARG A 165 -16.78 2.54 -2.51
C ARG A 165 -15.29 2.83 -2.61
N ASP A 166 -14.96 4.12 -2.66
CA ASP A 166 -13.60 4.61 -2.57
C ASP A 166 -13.00 4.46 -1.17
N GLY A 167 -11.68 4.53 -1.12
CA GLY A 167 -10.88 4.55 0.09
C GLY A 167 -9.55 5.25 -0.16
N GLU A 168 -8.82 5.55 0.91
CA GLU A 168 -7.48 6.12 0.79
C GLU A 168 -6.58 5.19 -0.05
N PRO A 169 -5.94 5.70 -1.12
CA PRO A 169 -5.00 4.92 -1.92
C PRO A 169 -3.90 4.29 -1.06
N LEU A 170 -3.56 3.05 -1.37
CA LEU A 170 -2.51 2.27 -0.71
C LEU A 170 -1.34 2.06 -1.68
N GLY A 171 -0.13 2.25 -1.19
CA GLY A 171 1.11 2.20 -1.97
C GLY A 171 1.70 3.58 -2.20
N ALA A 172 2.81 3.65 -2.93
CA ALA A 172 3.37 4.94 -3.32
C ALA A 172 2.38 5.62 -4.26
N ALA A 173 1.71 6.67 -3.78
CA ALA A 173 1.03 7.60 -4.65
C ALA A 173 2.07 8.15 -5.64
N ALA A 174 1.72 8.21 -6.92
CA ALA A 174 2.52 9.04 -7.82
C ALA A 174 2.53 10.46 -7.25
N PRO A 175 3.70 11.14 -7.19
CA PRO A 175 3.74 12.55 -6.82
C PRO A 175 2.75 13.35 -7.68
N ALA A 176 2.20 14.43 -7.14
CA ALA A 176 1.29 15.25 -7.94
C ALA A 176 2.04 15.78 -9.16
N ALA A 177 1.39 15.86 -10.32
CA ALA A 177 2.01 16.41 -11.52
C ALA A 177 2.57 17.84 -11.28
N THR A 178 1.98 18.59 -10.35
CA THR A 178 2.50 19.89 -9.90
C THR A 178 3.84 19.81 -9.18
N ASP A 179 4.07 18.72 -8.44
CA ASP A 179 5.32 18.47 -7.73
C ASP A 179 6.43 18.03 -8.72
N ASP A 180 6.06 17.33 -9.80
CA ASP A 180 7.00 16.88 -10.83
C ASP A 180 7.33 17.96 -11.87
N PHE A 181 6.33 18.73 -12.33
CA PHE A 181 6.48 19.66 -13.46
C PHE A 181 6.49 21.14 -13.06
N GLY A 182 6.15 21.47 -11.81
CA GLY A 182 5.88 22.85 -11.40
C GLY A 182 4.61 23.40 -12.06
N GLY A 183 3.93 24.33 -11.40
CA GLY A 183 2.80 25.04 -12.03
C GLY A 183 3.26 25.78 -13.30
N ALA A 184 2.42 25.82 -14.33
CA ALA A 184 2.73 26.56 -15.54
C ALA A 184 3.07 28.03 -15.19
N PRO A 185 4.17 28.61 -15.71
CA PRO A 185 4.47 30.02 -15.48
C PRO A 185 3.31 30.86 -15.99
N GLN A 186 2.60 31.53 -15.08
CA GLN A 186 1.63 32.54 -15.44
C GLN A 186 2.37 33.61 -16.26
N PRO A 187 1.93 33.95 -17.49
CA PRO A 187 2.52 35.03 -18.24
C PRO A 187 2.33 36.32 -17.44
N SER A 188 3.43 36.86 -16.90
CA SER A 188 3.47 38.21 -16.37
C SER A 188 3.34 39.17 -17.55
N TYR A 189 2.12 39.63 -17.82
CA TYR A 189 1.91 40.77 -18.71
C TYR A 189 2.64 41.98 -18.10
N GLY A 190 3.73 42.39 -18.76
CA GLY A 190 4.51 43.55 -18.36
C GLY A 190 3.63 44.79 -18.29
N GLN A 191 3.65 45.45 -17.13
CA GLN A 191 3.12 46.81 -16.95
C GLN A 191 3.86 47.76 -17.91
N GLN A 192 3.15 48.26 -18.91
CA GLN A 192 3.68 49.22 -19.87
C GLN A 192 3.72 50.62 -19.25
N GLN A 193 4.89 51.25 -19.36
CA GLN A 193 5.25 52.56 -18.82
C GLN A 193 4.30 53.67 -19.33
N ASN A 194 3.72 54.42 -18.39
CA ASN A 194 2.92 55.60 -18.66
C ASN A 194 3.84 56.84 -18.77
N TYR A 195 3.93 57.43 -19.96
CA TYR A 195 4.63 58.70 -20.21
C TYR A 195 3.81 59.88 -19.67
N GLY A 196 4.50 60.82 -19.01
CA GLY A 196 3.92 61.79 -18.09
C GLY A 196 3.14 62.98 -18.66
N GLN A 197 2.50 63.69 -17.73
CA GLN A 197 2.00 65.05 -17.88
C GLN A 197 2.30 65.87 -16.60
N PRO A 198 2.53 67.20 -16.71
CA PRO A 198 2.99 68.03 -15.60
C PRO A 198 1.87 68.65 -14.75
N GLN A 199 2.03 68.49 -13.44
CA GLN A 199 1.90 69.41 -12.29
C GLN A 199 0.92 70.61 -12.34
N GLN A 200 0.02 70.65 -11.33
CA GLN A 200 -0.54 71.80 -10.57
C GLN A 200 -1.57 71.20 -9.59
N GLY A 201 -1.72 71.47 -8.30
CA GLY A 201 -1.18 72.37 -7.29
C GLY A 201 -2.06 72.18 -6.03
N ALA A 202 -1.74 72.87 -4.92
CA ALA A 202 -2.51 72.96 -3.66
C ALA A 202 -2.29 71.87 -2.57
N GLN A 203 -1.23 72.13 -1.82
CA GLN A 203 -0.99 71.97 -0.39
C GLN A 203 -2.23 72.19 0.52
N TYR A 204 -2.47 71.30 1.48
CA TYR A 204 -2.91 71.64 2.86
C TYR A 204 -2.40 70.59 3.87
N GLN A 205 -1.71 71.08 4.89
CA GLN A 205 -1.22 70.37 6.08
C GLN A 205 -2.30 70.29 7.16
N GLN A 206 -2.33 69.23 7.96
CA GLN A 206 -2.72 69.31 9.37
C GLN A 206 -2.07 68.19 10.24
N PRO A 207 -1.80 68.43 11.53
CA PRO A 207 -0.78 67.73 12.31
C PRO A 207 -1.30 66.68 13.34
N HIS A 208 -0.36 65.81 13.75
CA HIS A 208 -0.27 64.94 14.96
C HIS A 208 -0.91 65.47 16.26
N PRO A 209 -1.20 64.64 17.32
CA PRO A 209 -0.27 63.70 18.02
C PRO A 209 -0.95 62.42 18.60
N GLY A 210 -0.33 61.44 19.26
CA GLY A 210 1.03 61.16 19.73
C GLY A 210 1.01 59.86 20.57
N GLN A 211 2.17 59.20 20.65
CA GLN A 211 2.78 58.38 21.72
C GLN A 211 1.93 57.40 22.58
N TYR A 212 2.45 56.18 22.82
CA TYR A 212 3.02 55.74 24.11
C TYR A 212 3.82 54.44 23.95
N GLN A 213 5.08 54.47 24.40
CA GLN A 213 5.97 53.32 24.65
C GLN A 213 5.87 52.92 26.12
N THR A 214 5.98 51.62 26.42
CA THR A 214 6.39 51.12 27.74
C THR A 214 7.27 49.86 27.60
N PRO A 215 8.39 49.73 28.34
CA PRO A 215 9.36 48.64 28.21
C PRO A 215 9.34 47.57 29.32
N GLN A 216 9.88 46.37 28.98
CA GLN A 216 10.53 45.34 29.83
C GLN A 216 9.69 44.51 30.85
N PRO A 217 10.22 43.43 31.48
CA PRO A 217 11.49 42.70 31.30
C PRO A 217 11.35 41.16 31.14
N GLY A 218 12.45 40.49 30.75
CA GLY A 218 12.51 39.05 30.49
C GLY A 218 12.77 38.14 31.69
N TYR A 219 12.76 36.83 31.41
CA TYR A 219 13.33 35.78 32.25
C TYR A 219 13.91 34.69 31.34
N ALA A 220 15.22 34.47 31.48
CA ALA A 220 15.93 33.32 30.95
C ALA A 220 15.86 32.16 31.97
N ALA A 221 15.64 30.95 31.49
CA ALA A 221 15.76 29.72 32.28
C ALA A 221 16.67 28.72 31.53
N PRO A 222 17.62 28.05 32.22
CA PRO A 222 18.63 27.22 31.58
C PRO A 222 18.14 25.78 31.34
N GLN A 223 18.40 25.26 30.13
CA GLN A 223 18.25 23.84 29.79
C GLN A 223 19.47 23.05 30.28
N GLN A 224 19.22 22.02 31.09
CA GLN A 224 20.21 21.00 31.48
C GLN A 224 20.12 19.81 30.52
N GLN A 225 21.27 19.37 30.01
CA GLN A 225 21.48 18.11 29.29
C GLN A 225 21.46 16.91 30.26
N PRO A 226 20.92 15.77 29.84
CA PRO A 226 21.40 14.46 30.31
C PRO A 226 22.33 13.83 29.27
N GLY A 227 23.48 13.35 29.75
CA GLY A 227 24.59 12.83 28.95
C GLY A 227 24.29 11.54 28.18
N GLN A 228 24.96 11.42 27.03
CA GLN A 228 25.03 10.19 26.25
C GLN A 228 26.24 9.36 26.68
N MET A 229 25.97 8.07 26.87
CA MET A 229 26.93 7.02 27.16
C MET A 229 27.78 6.70 25.91
N GLN A 230 29.07 6.47 26.14
CA GLN A 230 30.07 6.07 25.16
C GLN A 230 29.80 4.65 24.63
N GLN A 231 29.91 4.46 23.31
CA GLN A 231 30.14 3.15 22.69
C GLN A 231 31.58 3.07 22.15
N PRO A 232 32.24 1.88 22.20
CA PRO A 232 33.62 1.73 21.80
C PRO A 232 33.83 1.68 20.28
N GLY A 233 35.04 2.04 19.86
CA GLY A 233 35.40 2.50 18.52
C GLY A 233 35.22 1.50 17.37
N GLN A 234 34.92 2.06 16.21
CA GLN A 234 35.16 1.42 14.92
C GLN A 234 36.21 2.22 14.14
N VAL A 235 37.29 1.55 13.75
CA VAL A 235 38.35 2.05 12.88
C VAL A 235 37.76 2.19 11.47
N GLN A 236 37.65 3.41 10.95
CA GLN A 236 37.27 3.65 9.56
C GLN A 236 38.41 3.22 8.64
N GLN A 237 38.18 2.21 7.80
CA GLN A 237 39.06 1.91 6.68
C GLN A 237 38.85 2.97 5.59
N GLN A 238 39.92 3.69 5.27
CA GLN A 238 39.92 4.76 4.27
C GLN A 238 40.33 4.16 2.92
N PHE A 239 39.50 4.32 1.89
CA PHE A 239 39.72 3.80 0.54
C PHE A 239 40.23 4.93 -0.38
N ASP A 240 41.16 4.58 -1.27
CA ASP A 240 41.67 5.52 -2.27
C ASP A 240 40.56 5.87 -3.28
N PRO A 241 40.22 7.16 -3.47
CA PRO A 241 39.08 7.56 -4.29
C PRO A 241 39.28 7.41 -5.81
N ILE A 242 40.48 7.05 -6.29
CA ILE A 242 40.74 6.83 -7.72
C ILE A 242 40.80 5.33 -8.05
N THR A 243 41.22 4.48 -7.10
CA THR A 243 41.45 3.05 -7.37
C THR A 243 40.59 2.09 -6.55
N GLY A 244 39.84 2.57 -5.54
CA GLY A 244 38.91 1.75 -4.75
C GLY A 244 39.57 0.71 -3.84
N GLN A 245 40.90 0.76 -3.69
CA GLN A 245 41.66 -0.13 -2.82
C GLN A 245 41.79 0.47 -1.41
N PRO A 246 41.75 -0.35 -0.34
CA PRO A 246 41.95 0.13 1.03
C PRO A 246 43.40 0.61 1.23
N ILE A 247 43.57 1.80 1.81
CA ILE A 247 44.88 2.37 2.11
C ILE A 247 45.34 1.84 3.48
N GLY A 248 46.29 0.91 3.47
CA GLY A 248 47.26 0.73 4.55
C GLY A 248 46.93 -0.30 5.64
N GLY A 249 47.73 -1.38 5.63
CA GLY A 249 47.96 -2.26 6.79
C GLY A 249 49.28 -3.03 6.59
N VAL A 250 50.39 -2.47 7.07
CA VAL A 250 51.69 -3.15 7.19
C VAL A 250 52.19 -3.01 8.63
N TYR A 251 52.85 -4.07 9.10
CA TYR A 251 53.47 -4.35 10.41
C TYR A 251 52.53 -4.95 11.47
N GLY A 252 52.81 -6.08 12.13
CA GLY A 252 54.01 -6.90 12.18
C GLY A 252 54.21 -7.42 13.62
N GLN A 253 54.47 -8.73 13.75
CA GLN A 253 54.75 -9.53 14.95
C GLN A 253 53.56 -9.97 15.82
#